data_AF-A0A165EZU5-F1
#
_entry.id   AF-A0A165EZU5-F1
#
_cell.length_a   1.000
_cell.length_b   1.000
_cell.length_c   1.000
_cell.angle_alpha   90.00
_cell.angle_beta   90.00
_cell.angle_gamma   90.00
#
_symmetry.space_group_name_H-M   'P 1'
#
loop_
_entity.id
_entity.type
_entity.pdbx_description
1 polymer ?
#
loop_
_entity_poly.entity_id
_entity_poly.type
_entity_poly.pdbx_seq_one_letter_code
_entity_poly.pdbx_strand_id
1 'polypeptide(L)'
;WAIVPIEIKVDNSKAPYDFAATYTNFIRGSLASMESRGQILEYANAIMNHQHRQHVFLLVVCRSRARVLRVDHVGIVVSQPFDIFGKKSFFYVFFYRLARMTPQQQGFDPTARLADEVDIRKVKGAVGSLSEYHAKCLKKAMKDDYPIYKITFDASQLADVNSNQEDHTFLIGRPLEMSYSLSGRATKTFAAYDVHADRVEFLKDAWKYASPAVHPEWEVYKILNDAKVPNVATLLYGGYAGDQRTLSQKFLPEALSPCARLHYRIVLKQLGRPLDEYRHSAQLIFFLWCVLTAHRDAWEAGVLHRDPAPGNIVI
;
A
#
# COMPACT_ATOMS: atom_id res chain seq x y z
N TRP A 1 16.05 0.97 8.27
CA TRP A 1 15.28 0.85 7.01
C TRP A 1 16.17 0.35 5.89
N ALA A 2 15.75 -0.67 5.14
CA ALA A 2 16.47 -1.10 3.92
C ALA A 2 16.27 -0.05 2.81
N ILE A 3 17.36 0.40 2.17
CA ILE A 3 17.32 1.44 1.11
C ILE A 3 17.44 0.81 -0.28
N VAL A 4 18.48 0.00 -0.50
CA VAL A 4 18.73 -0.69 -1.77
C VAL A 4 19.24 -2.10 -1.50
N PRO A 5 18.40 -3.14 -1.67
CA PRO A 5 18.84 -4.52 -1.67
C PRO A 5 19.83 -4.79 -2.80
N ILE A 6 20.85 -5.58 -2.51
CA ILE A 6 21.85 -6.00 -3.49
C ILE A 6 21.79 -7.52 -3.61
N GLU A 7 21.44 -8.01 -4.79
CA GLU A 7 21.41 -9.42 -5.13
C GLU A 7 22.66 -9.79 -5.93
N ILE A 8 23.40 -10.81 -5.49
CA ILE A 8 24.68 -11.19 -6.11
C ILE A 8 24.58 -12.63 -6.67
N LYS A 9 24.78 -12.78 -7.98
CA LYS A 9 24.84 -14.07 -8.66
C LYS A 9 26.24 -14.34 -9.22
N VAL A 10 26.88 -15.42 -8.77
CA VAL A 10 28.20 -15.87 -9.29
C VAL A 10 28.03 -16.69 -10.57
N ASP A 11 26.98 -17.50 -10.61
CA ASP A 11 26.62 -18.35 -11.74
C ASP A 11 25.72 -17.60 -12.72
N ASN A 12 26.23 -17.40 -13.94
CA ASN A 12 25.47 -16.75 -15.01
C ASN A 12 24.19 -17.51 -15.35
N SER A 13 24.13 -18.83 -15.20
CA SER A 13 22.95 -19.63 -15.56
C SER A 13 21.74 -19.33 -14.64
N LYS A 14 22.02 -18.84 -13.43
CA LYS A 14 21.05 -18.44 -12.40
C LYS A 14 20.78 -16.92 -12.38
N ALA A 15 21.37 -16.17 -13.30
CA ALA A 15 21.19 -14.73 -13.37
C ALA A 15 19.77 -14.39 -13.81
N PRO A 16 19.07 -13.45 -13.14
CA PRO A 16 17.68 -13.10 -13.45
C PRO A 16 17.53 -12.44 -14.82
N TYR A 17 18.60 -11.81 -15.30
CA TYR A 17 18.69 -11.10 -16.57
C TYR A 17 19.96 -11.53 -17.29
N ASP A 18 19.99 -11.34 -18.60
CA ASP A 18 21.22 -11.39 -19.36
C ASP A 18 22.06 -10.13 -19.11
N PHE A 19 23.34 -10.28 -18.83
CA PHE A 19 24.28 -9.16 -18.59
C PHE A 19 25.15 -8.85 -19.82
N ALA A 20 24.96 -9.58 -20.93
CA ALA A 20 25.53 -9.27 -22.24
C ALA A 20 24.60 -8.40 -23.10
N ALA A 21 23.28 -8.65 -23.07
CA ALA A 21 22.29 -7.88 -23.83
C ALA A 21 22.13 -6.41 -23.37
N THR A 22 21.99 -5.49 -24.31
CA THR A 22 21.90 -4.04 -24.03
C THR A 22 20.48 -3.46 -24.08
N TYR A 23 19.57 -3.98 -24.92
CA TYR A 23 18.24 -3.40 -25.12
C TYR A 23 17.10 -4.42 -25.21
N THR A 24 17.18 -5.39 -26.11
CA THR A 24 16.12 -6.39 -26.32
C THR A 24 16.52 -7.76 -25.82
N ASN A 25 15.55 -8.59 -25.44
CA ASN A 25 15.74 -9.99 -25.02
C ASN A 25 16.67 -10.21 -23.82
N PHE A 26 16.81 -9.21 -22.93
CA PHE A 26 17.61 -9.34 -21.70
C PHE A 26 16.91 -10.19 -20.62
N ILE A 27 15.64 -10.56 -20.81
CA ILE A 27 14.90 -11.45 -19.91
C ILE A 27 15.19 -12.90 -20.30
N ARG A 28 15.70 -13.69 -19.36
CA ARG A 28 16.01 -15.10 -19.57
C ARG A 28 14.82 -16.00 -19.24
N GLY A 29 14.54 -16.97 -20.11
CA GLY A 29 13.41 -17.90 -19.95
C GLY A 29 13.69 -19.17 -19.13
N SER A 30 14.92 -19.39 -18.65
CA SER A 30 15.21 -20.60 -17.85
C SER A 30 14.50 -20.56 -16.50
N LEU A 31 14.15 -21.73 -15.96
CA LEU A 31 13.51 -21.86 -14.65
C LEU A 31 14.33 -21.15 -13.55
N ALA A 32 15.64 -21.38 -13.50
CA ALA A 32 16.53 -20.73 -12.53
C ALA A 32 16.51 -19.19 -12.65
N SER A 33 16.40 -18.65 -13.86
CA SER A 33 16.30 -17.19 -14.06
C SER A 33 14.93 -16.67 -13.61
N MET A 34 13.86 -17.44 -13.83
CA MET A 34 12.50 -17.11 -13.36
C MET A 34 12.43 -17.10 -11.84
N GLU A 35 12.96 -18.13 -11.18
CA GLU A 35 13.06 -18.22 -9.71
C GLU A 35 13.86 -17.04 -9.14
N SER A 36 15.01 -16.72 -9.75
CA SER A 36 15.80 -15.56 -9.32
C SER A 36 15.04 -14.24 -9.46
N ARG A 37 14.21 -14.08 -10.49
CA ARG A 37 13.34 -12.89 -10.60
C ARG A 37 12.22 -12.91 -9.55
N GLY A 38 11.63 -14.06 -9.28
CA GLY A 38 10.64 -14.24 -8.21
C GLY A 38 11.20 -13.79 -6.85
N GLN A 39 12.42 -14.21 -6.53
CA GLN A 39 13.13 -13.81 -5.31
C GLN A 39 13.37 -12.28 -5.23
N ILE A 40 13.79 -11.66 -6.33
CA ILE A 40 13.96 -10.19 -6.40
C ILE A 40 12.64 -9.47 -6.15
N LEU A 41 11.55 -9.99 -6.71
CA LEU A 41 10.21 -9.46 -6.49
C LEU A 41 9.79 -9.61 -5.03
N GLU A 42 10.05 -10.76 -4.42
CA GLU A 42 9.77 -11.00 -3.00
C GLU A 42 10.47 -9.99 -2.09
N TYR A 43 11.74 -9.65 -2.36
CA TYR A 43 12.47 -8.60 -1.64
C TYR A 43 11.82 -7.23 -1.79
N ALA A 44 11.48 -6.84 -3.02
CA ALA A 44 10.81 -5.58 -3.27
C ALA A 44 9.46 -5.52 -2.52
N ASN A 45 8.72 -6.62 -2.53
CA ASN A 45 7.40 -6.71 -1.92
C ASN A 45 7.48 -6.60 -0.39
N ALA A 46 8.41 -7.34 0.22
CA ALA A 46 8.68 -7.26 1.64
C ALA A 46 9.03 -5.82 2.06
N ILE A 47 9.86 -5.12 1.29
CA ILE A 47 10.22 -3.73 1.59
C ILE A 47 9.03 -2.79 1.46
N MET A 48 8.25 -2.86 0.37
CA MET A 48 7.11 -1.96 0.15
C MET A 48 5.93 -2.22 1.12
N ASN A 49 5.85 -3.43 1.66
CA ASN A 49 4.85 -3.81 2.68
C ASN A 49 5.27 -3.44 4.11
N HIS A 50 6.57 -3.37 4.40
CA HIS A 50 7.09 -3.01 5.74
C HIS A 50 7.55 -1.55 5.84
N GLN A 51 7.67 -0.86 4.71
CA GLN A 51 8.05 0.55 4.63
C GLN A 51 7.06 1.23 3.70
N HIS A 52 6.52 2.39 4.10
CA HIS A 52 5.66 3.16 3.19
C HIS A 52 6.50 3.68 2.01
N ARG A 53 6.29 3.09 0.83
CA ARG A 53 7.11 3.28 -0.38
C ARG A 53 6.22 3.54 -1.61
N GLN A 54 6.70 4.42 -2.48
CA GLN A 54 6.19 4.64 -3.84
C GLN A 54 6.88 3.73 -4.86
N HIS A 55 8.17 3.49 -4.63
CA HIS A 55 9.03 2.60 -5.40
C HIS A 55 10.21 2.16 -4.53
N VAL A 56 10.93 1.15 -5.02
CA VAL A 56 12.19 0.69 -4.42
C VAL A 56 13.24 0.50 -5.51
N PHE A 57 14.47 0.87 -5.21
CA PHE A 57 15.61 0.54 -6.06
C PHE A 57 16.26 -0.76 -5.58
N LEU A 58 16.68 -1.60 -6.52
CA LEU A 58 17.48 -2.79 -6.24
C LEU A 58 18.72 -2.81 -7.15
N LEU A 59 19.78 -3.46 -6.71
CA LEU A 59 20.96 -3.70 -7.52
C LEU A 59 21.15 -5.19 -7.71
N VAL A 60 21.23 -5.66 -8.94
CA VAL A 60 21.57 -7.05 -9.24
C VAL A 60 22.96 -7.09 -9.84
N VAL A 61 23.86 -7.81 -9.20
CA VAL A 61 25.25 -8.01 -9.63
C VAL A 61 25.42 -9.43 -10.12
N CYS A 62 25.99 -9.59 -11.31
CA CYS A 62 26.42 -10.88 -11.83
C CYS A 62 27.86 -10.79 -12.31
N ARG A 63 28.75 -11.53 -11.64
CA ARG A 63 30.21 -11.45 -11.84
C ARG A 63 30.72 -10.00 -11.76
N SER A 64 31.25 -9.45 -12.84
CA SER A 64 31.80 -8.09 -12.91
C SER A 64 30.79 -7.03 -13.35
N ARG A 65 29.52 -7.39 -13.56
CA ARG A 65 28.49 -6.49 -14.09
C ARG A 65 27.31 -6.34 -13.16
N ALA A 66 26.64 -5.20 -13.24
CA ALA A 66 25.44 -4.93 -12.47
C ALA A 66 24.33 -4.29 -13.32
N ARG A 67 23.09 -4.41 -12.84
CA ARG A 67 21.90 -3.72 -13.33
C ARG A 67 21.19 -3.09 -12.15
N VAL A 68 20.76 -1.84 -12.31
CA VAL A 68 19.87 -1.16 -11.36
C VAL A 68 18.43 -1.45 -11.77
N LEU A 69 17.61 -1.78 -10.79
CA LEU A 69 16.18 -1.98 -10.94
C LEU A 69 15.45 -0.86 -10.21
N ARG A 70 14.35 -0.37 -10.78
CA ARG A 70 13.33 0.44 -10.09
C ARG A 70 12.01 -0.31 -10.15
N VAL A 71 11.46 -0.67 -9.00
CA VAL A 71 10.19 -1.40 -8.88
C VAL A 71 9.14 -0.46 -8.29
N ASP A 72 7.98 -0.35 -8.94
CA ASP A 72 6.78 0.29 -8.40
C ASP A 72 5.53 -0.57 -8.65
N HIS A 73 4.35 -0.08 -8.27
CA HIS A 73 3.10 -0.84 -8.36
C HIS A 73 2.55 -1.07 -9.78
N VAL A 74 3.28 -0.64 -10.80
CA VAL A 74 2.98 -0.94 -12.21
C VAL A 74 3.98 -1.93 -12.80
N GLY A 75 5.25 -1.89 -12.38
CA GLY A 75 6.23 -2.86 -12.88
C GLY A 75 7.66 -2.55 -12.48
N ILE A 76 8.59 -3.09 -13.28
CA ILE A 76 10.03 -2.99 -13.05
C ILE A 76 10.69 -2.33 -14.25
N VAL A 77 11.51 -1.32 -13.99
CA VAL A 77 12.45 -0.75 -14.96
C VAL A 77 13.83 -1.31 -14.67
N VAL A 78 14.52 -1.82 -15.69
CA VAL A 78 15.85 -2.44 -15.56
C VAL A 78 16.84 -1.64 -16.40
N SER A 79 17.92 -1.17 -15.79
CA SER A 79 18.98 -0.44 -16.50
C SER A 79 19.73 -1.35 -17.46
N GLN A 80 20.49 -0.76 -18.38
CA GLN A 80 21.56 -1.47 -19.10
C GLN A 80 22.58 -2.06 -18.12
N PRO A 81 23.29 -3.15 -18.49
CA PRO A 81 24.33 -3.70 -17.65
C PRO A 81 25.55 -2.77 -17.69
N PHE A 82 26.23 -2.62 -16.56
CA PHE A 82 27.47 -1.84 -16.45
C PHE A 82 28.51 -2.59 -15.64
N ASP A 83 29.78 -2.39 -15.94
CA ASP A 83 30.87 -3.00 -15.18
C ASP A 83 31.02 -2.32 -13.80
N ILE A 84 31.16 -3.12 -12.75
CA ILE A 84 31.29 -2.65 -11.36
C ILE A 84 32.72 -2.21 -11.02
N PHE A 85 33.71 -2.65 -11.82
CA PHE A 85 35.12 -2.32 -11.64
C PHE A 85 35.55 -1.17 -12.56
N GLY A 86 36.47 -0.34 -12.08
CA GLY A 86 37.08 0.75 -12.85
C GLY A 86 36.77 2.15 -12.29
N LYS A 87 37.71 3.10 -12.48
CA LYS A 87 37.69 4.46 -11.90
C LYS A 87 36.49 5.33 -12.33
N LYS A 88 35.78 4.96 -13.40
CA LYS A 88 34.55 5.64 -13.89
C LYS A 88 33.32 4.73 -13.84
N SER A 89 33.34 3.68 -13.01
CA SER A 89 32.22 2.75 -12.95
C SER A 89 30.93 3.45 -12.50
N PHE A 90 29.84 3.19 -13.23
CA PHE A 90 28.49 3.61 -12.86
C PHE A 90 28.08 3.12 -11.47
N PHE A 91 28.73 2.09 -10.93
CA PHE A 91 28.51 1.59 -9.57
C PHE A 91 28.74 2.68 -8.52
N TYR A 92 29.89 3.35 -8.55
CA TYR A 92 30.21 4.42 -7.60
C TYR A 92 29.27 5.63 -7.77
N VAL A 93 28.97 5.99 -9.02
CA VAL A 93 28.05 7.09 -9.34
C VAL A 93 26.65 6.81 -8.80
N PHE A 94 26.17 5.56 -8.92
CA PHE A 94 24.88 5.15 -8.40
C PHE A 94 24.80 5.32 -6.89
N PHE A 95 25.74 4.76 -6.11
CA PHE A 95 25.73 4.89 -4.66
C PHE A 95 25.96 6.32 -4.18
N TYR A 96 26.82 7.09 -4.86
CA TYR A 96 27.01 8.50 -4.58
C TYR A 96 25.70 9.30 -4.76
N ARG A 97 24.98 9.07 -5.88
CA ARG A 97 23.69 9.72 -6.12
C ARG A 97 22.63 9.27 -5.11
N LEU A 98 22.54 7.97 -4.84
CA LEU A 98 21.61 7.39 -3.87
C LEU A 98 21.80 7.98 -2.46
N ALA A 99 23.04 8.14 -2.01
CA ALA A 99 23.36 8.72 -0.71
C ALA A 99 22.99 10.21 -0.59
N ARG A 100 22.89 10.91 -1.74
CA ARG A 100 22.48 12.32 -1.81
C ARG A 100 20.99 12.51 -2.10
N MET A 101 20.25 11.44 -2.35
CA MET A 101 18.80 11.51 -2.58
C MET A 101 18.06 11.85 -1.29
N THR A 102 17.00 12.64 -1.41
CA THR A 102 16.02 12.78 -0.32
C THR A 102 15.30 11.44 -0.08
N PRO A 103 14.66 11.23 1.08
CA PRO A 103 13.86 10.03 1.32
C PRO A 103 12.81 9.79 0.22
N GLN A 104 12.13 10.85 -0.23
CA GLN A 104 11.15 10.76 -1.32
C GLN A 104 11.80 10.32 -2.63
N GLN A 105 12.97 10.83 -2.98
CA GLN A 105 13.72 10.39 -4.17
C GLN A 105 14.16 8.92 -4.07
N GLN A 106 14.50 8.46 -2.86
CA GLN A 106 14.74 7.05 -2.56
C GLN A 106 13.46 6.19 -2.58
N GLY A 107 12.30 6.82 -2.77
CA GLY A 107 10.99 6.17 -2.93
C GLY A 107 10.18 6.03 -1.65
N PHE A 108 10.57 6.67 -0.54
CA PHE A 108 9.70 6.75 0.65
C PHE A 108 8.47 7.62 0.36
N ASP A 109 7.35 7.22 0.93
CA ASP A 109 6.14 8.03 0.96
C ASP A 109 6.31 9.22 1.93
N PRO A 110 6.28 10.48 1.45
CA PRO A 110 6.46 11.66 2.31
C PRO A 110 5.26 11.97 3.23
N THR A 111 4.10 11.35 2.98
CA THR A 111 2.86 11.53 3.73
C THR A 111 2.72 10.54 4.90
N ALA A 112 3.59 9.52 4.96
CA ALA A 112 3.67 8.60 6.10
C ALA A 112 4.90 8.94 6.95
N ARG A 113 4.69 9.64 8.07
CA ARG A 113 5.77 10.14 8.93
C ARG A 113 5.88 9.31 10.19
N LEU A 114 7.08 9.15 10.74
CA LEU A 114 7.22 8.45 12.02
C LEU A 114 6.53 9.23 13.16
N ALA A 115 5.86 8.50 14.04
CA ALA A 115 5.29 9.07 15.25
C ALA A 115 6.40 9.47 16.24
N ASP A 116 6.15 10.54 17.00
CA ASP A 116 7.02 10.95 18.08
C ASP A 116 6.63 10.25 19.40
N GLU A 117 7.44 10.45 20.44
CA GLU A 117 7.22 9.83 21.75
C GLU A 117 5.93 10.28 22.44
N VAL A 118 5.38 11.46 22.08
CA VAL A 118 4.12 11.95 22.65
C VAL A 118 2.97 11.12 22.10
N ASP A 119 2.94 10.95 20.78
CA ASP A 119 1.91 10.17 20.10
C ASP A 119 1.96 8.69 20.44
N ILE A 120 3.16 8.12 20.54
CA ILE A 120 3.34 6.72 20.98
C ILE A 120 2.78 6.52 22.39
N ARG A 121 2.98 7.48 23.30
CA ARG A 121 2.44 7.40 24.67
C ARG A 121 0.91 7.49 24.70
N LYS A 122 0.31 8.36 23.88
CA LYS A 122 -1.16 8.47 23.76
C LYS A 122 -1.79 7.13 23.37
N VAL A 123 -1.27 6.51 22.30
CA VAL A 123 -1.78 5.22 21.81
C VAL A 123 -1.64 4.13 22.87
N LYS A 124 -0.50 4.07 23.57
CA LYS A 124 -0.28 3.08 24.64
C LYS A 124 -1.24 3.27 25.82
N GLY A 125 -1.60 4.52 26.15
CA GLY A 125 -2.54 4.85 27.22
C GLY A 125 -4.01 4.57 26.88
N ALA A 126 -4.41 4.70 25.61
CA ALA A 126 -5.79 4.54 25.16
C ALA A 126 -6.32 3.10 25.23
N VAL A 127 -5.45 2.10 25.29
CA VAL A 127 -5.83 0.68 25.22
C VAL A 127 -6.87 0.27 26.28
N GLY A 128 -6.88 0.91 27.45
CA GLY A 128 -7.81 0.61 28.53
C GLY A 128 -9.24 1.14 28.35
N SER A 129 -9.45 2.18 27.54
CA SER A 129 -10.78 2.78 27.29
C SER A 129 -11.52 2.13 26.10
N LEU A 130 -10.80 1.35 25.29
CA LEU A 130 -11.33 0.73 24.08
C LEU A 130 -12.13 -0.55 24.38
N SER A 131 -13.06 -0.89 23.49
CA SER A 131 -13.70 -2.21 23.53
C SER A 131 -12.68 -3.33 23.35
N GLU A 132 -13.01 -4.54 23.81
CA GLU A 132 -12.11 -5.69 23.77
C GLU A 132 -11.51 -5.94 22.37
N TYR A 133 -12.35 -5.87 21.33
CA TYR A 133 -11.91 -6.08 19.95
C TYR A 133 -10.96 -4.97 19.45
N HIS A 134 -11.31 -3.69 19.67
CA HIS A 134 -10.45 -2.58 19.25
C HIS A 134 -9.13 -2.58 20.01
N ALA A 135 -9.15 -2.87 21.32
CA ALA A 135 -7.94 -3.03 22.13
C ALA A 135 -7.06 -4.17 21.59
N LYS A 136 -7.64 -5.30 21.20
CA LYS A 136 -6.91 -6.43 20.57
C LYS A 136 -6.26 -6.01 19.25
N CYS A 137 -7.00 -5.35 18.35
CA CYS A 137 -6.48 -4.86 17.09
C CYS A 137 -5.35 -3.84 17.28
N LEU A 138 -5.54 -2.87 18.19
CA LEU A 138 -4.55 -1.84 18.46
C LEU A 138 -3.28 -2.42 19.09
N LYS A 139 -3.39 -3.34 20.06
CA LYS A 139 -2.22 -4.05 20.63
C LYS A 139 -1.45 -4.83 19.56
N LYS A 140 -2.14 -5.44 18.59
CA LYS A 140 -1.50 -6.16 17.48
C LYS A 140 -0.79 -5.19 16.52
N ALA A 141 -1.39 -4.04 16.22
CA ALA A 141 -0.82 -3.02 15.35
C ALA A 141 0.39 -2.34 15.99
N MET A 142 0.35 -2.09 17.30
CA MET A 142 1.33 -1.26 18.03
C MET A 142 2.38 -2.08 18.79
N LYS A 143 2.74 -3.26 18.26
CA LYS A 143 3.85 -4.06 18.80
C LYS A 143 5.17 -3.33 18.59
N ASP A 144 6.08 -3.46 19.54
CA ASP A 144 7.37 -2.74 19.51
C ASP A 144 8.31 -3.18 18.35
N ASP A 145 7.98 -4.26 17.63
CA ASP A 145 8.71 -4.73 16.44
C ASP A 145 8.31 -3.99 15.15
N TYR A 146 7.28 -3.13 15.20
CA TYR A 146 6.81 -2.35 14.06
C TYR A 146 6.72 -0.85 14.43
N PRO A 147 7.28 0.05 13.60
CA PRO A 147 7.22 1.47 13.89
C PRO A 147 5.82 2.04 13.69
N ILE A 148 5.51 3.06 14.48
CA ILE A 148 4.23 3.77 14.42
C ILE A 148 4.39 4.97 13.50
N TYR A 149 3.43 5.16 12.60
CA TYR A 149 3.38 6.23 11.63
C TYR A 149 2.17 7.14 11.86
N LYS A 150 2.38 8.45 11.64
CA LYS A 150 1.34 9.47 11.51
C LYS A 150 0.92 9.57 10.05
N ILE A 151 -0.37 9.42 9.80
CA ILE A 151 -1.02 9.76 8.54
C ILE A 151 -1.97 10.92 8.81
N THR A 152 -1.75 12.05 8.13
CA THR A 152 -2.59 13.24 8.26
C THR A 152 -3.43 13.40 7.00
N PHE A 153 -4.73 13.65 7.17
CA PHE A 153 -5.64 14.02 6.10
C PHE A 153 -5.92 15.51 6.18
N ASP A 154 -5.88 16.18 5.02
CA ASP A 154 -6.25 17.58 4.93
C ASP A 154 -7.76 17.74 5.17
N ALA A 155 -8.19 18.86 5.73
CA ALA A 155 -9.61 19.15 5.96
C ALA A 155 -10.49 18.99 4.70
N SER A 156 -9.95 19.22 3.49
CA SER A 156 -10.67 19.03 2.21
C SER A 156 -11.00 17.57 1.89
N GLN A 157 -10.35 16.62 2.57
CA GLN A 157 -10.54 15.18 2.38
C GLN A 157 -11.59 14.60 3.33
N LEU A 158 -12.15 15.43 4.22
CA LEU A 158 -13.23 15.07 5.12
C LEU A 158 -14.53 14.84 4.35
N ALA A 159 -15.22 13.76 4.67
CA ALA A 159 -16.45 13.39 4.00
C ALA A 159 -17.63 14.29 4.38
N ASP A 160 -17.77 14.60 5.67
CA ASP A 160 -18.81 15.49 6.19
C ASP A 160 -18.32 16.94 6.24
N VAL A 161 -18.68 17.70 5.22
CA VAL A 161 -18.28 19.11 5.04
C VAL A 161 -18.83 20.04 6.14
N ASN A 162 -19.81 19.58 6.94
CA ASN A 162 -20.39 20.35 8.03
C ASN A 162 -19.64 20.21 9.36
N SER A 163 -18.65 19.32 9.43
CA SER A 163 -17.80 19.14 10.60
C SER A 163 -16.58 20.07 10.58
N ASN A 164 -15.95 20.31 11.74
CA ASN A 164 -14.82 21.25 11.86
C ASN A 164 -13.71 20.90 10.85
N GLN A 165 -13.36 21.87 10.01
CA GLN A 165 -12.37 21.76 8.94
C GLN A 165 -10.94 21.89 9.47
N GLU A 166 -10.52 20.93 10.29
CA GLU A 166 -9.12 20.80 10.72
C GLU A 166 -8.48 19.56 10.11
N ASP A 167 -7.16 19.61 9.93
CA ASP A 167 -6.40 18.45 9.51
C ASP A 167 -6.46 17.38 10.59
N HIS A 168 -6.67 16.14 10.17
CA HIS A 168 -6.92 15.04 11.11
C HIS A 168 -5.82 14.00 11.03
N THR A 169 -5.26 13.63 12.18
CA THR A 169 -4.12 12.72 12.24
C THR A 169 -4.49 11.37 12.82
N PHE A 170 -4.06 10.32 12.13
CA PHE A 170 -4.19 8.93 12.52
C PHE A 170 -2.84 8.31 12.80
N LEU A 171 -2.78 7.47 13.83
CA LEU A 171 -1.60 6.68 14.17
C LEU A 171 -1.82 5.23 13.73
N ILE A 172 -0.96 4.75 12.83
CA ILE A 172 -0.98 3.39 12.30
C ILE A 172 0.32 2.67 12.63
N GLY A 173 0.22 1.38 12.93
CA GLY A 173 1.38 0.51 13.13
C GLY A 173 1.41 -0.58 12.08
N ARG A 174 1.63 -1.82 12.53
CA ARG A 174 1.59 -3.01 11.69
C ARG A 174 0.25 -3.15 10.96
N PRO A 175 0.24 -3.40 9.63
CA PRO A 175 -0.98 -3.65 8.87
C PRO A 175 -1.78 -4.83 9.44
N LEU A 176 -3.11 -4.72 9.36
CA LEU A 176 -4.04 -5.83 9.60
C LEU A 176 -3.94 -6.85 8.46
N GLU A 177 -3.97 -6.35 7.22
CA GLU A 177 -3.79 -7.12 6.00
C GLU A 177 -2.93 -6.35 4.98
N MET A 178 -2.30 -7.10 4.09
CA MET A 178 -1.50 -6.56 3.00
C MET A 178 -1.57 -7.46 1.75
N SER A 179 -1.57 -6.85 0.58
CA SER A 179 -1.45 -7.58 -0.67
C SER A 179 0.00 -8.06 -0.87
N TYR A 180 0.16 -9.31 -1.30
CA TYR A 180 1.45 -9.86 -1.68
C TYR A 180 1.76 -9.69 -3.18
N SER A 181 0.84 -9.09 -3.94
CA SER A 181 1.10 -8.72 -5.33
C SER A 181 1.75 -7.34 -5.38
N LEU A 182 2.95 -7.28 -5.95
CA LEU A 182 3.70 -6.03 -6.17
C LEU A 182 2.96 -5.06 -7.08
N SER A 183 2.46 -5.61 -8.19
CA SER A 183 1.67 -4.85 -9.15
C SER A 183 0.20 -4.90 -8.76
N GLY A 184 -0.56 -3.85 -9.06
CA GLY A 184 -1.99 -3.83 -8.76
C GLY A 184 -2.37 -2.78 -7.73
N ARG A 185 -3.32 -3.14 -6.87
CA ARG A 185 -3.86 -2.24 -5.84
C ARG A 185 -2.91 -2.05 -4.67
N ALA A 186 -2.01 -3.00 -4.43
CA ALA A 186 -1.06 -3.00 -3.31
C ALA A 186 -1.71 -2.61 -1.97
N THR A 187 -2.91 -3.13 -1.74
CA THR A 187 -3.75 -2.76 -0.62
C THR A 187 -3.07 -3.09 0.70
N LYS A 188 -3.06 -2.14 1.62
CA LYS A 188 -2.74 -2.34 3.03
C LYS A 188 -3.87 -1.78 3.88
N THR A 189 -4.25 -2.50 4.94
CA THR A 189 -5.30 -2.07 5.87
C THR A 189 -4.73 -1.97 7.27
N PHE A 190 -5.26 -1.06 8.07
CA PHE A 190 -4.69 -0.71 9.38
C PHE A 190 -5.80 -0.49 10.40
N ALA A 191 -5.52 -0.88 11.64
CA ALA A 191 -6.18 -0.32 12.79
C ALA A 191 -5.54 1.06 13.04
N ALA A 192 -6.30 2.11 12.75
CA ALA A 192 -5.85 3.49 12.83
C ALA A 192 -6.40 4.11 14.11
N TYR A 193 -5.52 4.54 15.01
CA TYR A 193 -5.93 5.26 16.20
C TYR A 193 -6.10 6.74 15.88
N ASP A 194 -7.32 7.24 16.09
CA ASP A 194 -7.69 8.64 16.00
C ASP A 194 -7.28 9.37 17.28
N VAL A 195 -6.30 10.26 17.17
CA VAL A 195 -5.74 11.01 18.32
C VAL A 195 -6.68 12.08 18.89
N HIS A 196 -7.70 12.48 18.13
CA HIS A 196 -8.66 13.51 18.52
C HIS A 196 -9.92 12.90 19.14
N ALA A 197 -10.38 11.78 18.58
CA ALA A 197 -11.61 11.13 19.03
C ALA A 197 -11.41 10.02 20.07
N ASP A 198 -10.16 9.63 20.36
CA ASP A 198 -9.80 8.50 21.22
C ASP A 198 -10.50 7.19 20.78
N ARG A 199 -10.47 6.91 19.47
CA ARG A 199 -11.09 5.73 18.86
C ARG A 199 -10.14 5.02 17.91
N VAL A 200 -10.48 3.76 17.61
CA VAL A 200 -9.80 2.99 16.57
C VAL A 200 -10.74 2.85 15.39
N GLU A 201 -10.25 3.26 14.23
CA GLU A 201 -10.97 3.31 12.96
C GLU A 201 -10.24 2.45 11.93
N PHE A 202 -10.88 2.17 10.80
CA PHE A 202 -10.30 1.37 9.73
C PHE A 202 -9.66 2.29 8.69
N LEU A 203 -8.35 2.17 8.47
CA LEU A 203 -7.65 2.88 7.39
C LEU A 203 -7.22 1.90 6.32
N LYS A 204 -7.44 2.26 5.06
CA LYS A 204 -6.97 1.52 3.90
C LYS A 204 -6.14 2.41 2.98
N ASP A 205 -5.00 1.88 2.58
CA ASP A 205 -3.97 2.48 1.73
C ASP A 205 -3.89 1.63 0.45
N ALA A 206 -4.08 2.26 -0.72
CA ALA A 206 -4.23 1.53 -1.98
C ALA A 206 -3.91 2.37 -3.22
N TRP A 207 -3.72 1.69 -4.35
CA TRP A 207 -3.37 2.27 -5.64
C TRP A 207 -4.43 1.98 -6.69
N LYS A 208 -5.03 3.03 -7.27
CA LYS A 208 -6.00 2.89 -8.38
C LYS A 208 -5.36 3.19 -9.74
N TYR A 209 -6.00 2.76 -10.82
CA TYR A 209 -5.62 3.22 -12.16
C TYR A 209 -5.82 4.74 -12.28
N ALA A 210 -4.87 5.40 -12.94
CA ALA A 210 -4.91 6.81 -13.30
C ALA A 210 -5.78 7.02 -14.55
N SER A 211 -7.05 6.61 -14.44
CA SER A 211 -8.07 6.76 -15.47
C SER A 211 -9.29 7.47 -14.90
N PRO A 212 -9.90 8.43 -15.64
CA PRO A 212 -11.17 9.03 -15.26
C PRO A 212 -12.32 8.03 -15.13
N ALA A 213 -12.26 6.90 -15.86
CA ALA A 213 -13.28 5.86 -15.82
C ALA A 213 -13.19 4.97 -14.55
N VAL A 214 -12.16 5.16 -13.72
CA VAL A 214 -11.96 4.36 -12.51
C VAL A 214 -12.11 5.26 -11.29
N HIS A 215 -13.27 5.15 -10.65
CA HIS A 215 -13.52 5.83 -9.40
C HIS A 215 -12.72 5.16 -8.27
N PRO A 216 -12.10 5.96 -7.40
CA PRO A 216 -11.58 5.44 -6.16
C PRO A 216 -12.67 5.00 -5.18
N GLU A 217 -12.28 4.17 -4.22
CA GLU A 217 -13.21 3.57 -3.27
C GLU A 217 -13.91 4.58 -2.35
N TRP A 218 -13.23 5.67 -1.97
CA TRP A 218 -13.86 6.69 -1.10
C TRP A 218 -14.98 7.46 -1.81
N GLU A 219 -14.90 7.67 -3.14
CA GLU A 219 -16.00 8.27 -3.90
C GLU A 219 -17.23 7.37 -3.90
N VAL A 220 -17.03 6.04 -3.96
CA VAL A 220 -18.13 5.07 -3.86
C VAL A 220 -18.78 5.13 -2.48
N TYR A 221 -17.99 5.14 -1.40
CA TYR A 221 -18.54 5.28 -0.05
C TYR A 221 -19.26 6.61 0.16
N LYS A 222 -18.79 7.70 -0.46
CA LYS A 222 -19.47 9.00 -0.42
C LYS A 222 -20.88 8.90 -1.01
N ILE A 223 -21.02 8.30 -2.19
CA ILE A 223 -22.34 8.05 -2.81
C ILE A 223 -23.25 7.24 -1.88
N LEU A 224 -22.73 6.15 -1.31
CA LEU A 224 -23.51 5.27 -0.43
C LEU A 224 -23.95 5.98 0.86
N ASN A 225 -23.09 6.79 1.46
CA ASN A 225 -23.39 7.52 2.68
C ASN A 225 -24.35 8.69 2.44
N ASP A 226 -24.19 9.44 1.33
CA ASP A 226 -25.10 10.52 0.93
C ASP A 226 -26.52 9.97 0.64
N ALA A 227 -26.59 8.79 0.00
CA ALA A 227 -27.84 8.05 -0.20
C ALA A 227 -28.38 7.36 1.06
N LYS A 228 -27.66 7.44 2.19
CA LYS A 228 -28.01 6.83 3.49
C LYS A 228 -28.25 5.32 3.40
N VAL A 229 -27.49 4.63 2.56
CA VAL A 229 -27.57 3.16 2.42
C VAL A 229 -27.27 2.52 3.78
N PRO A 230 -28.13 1.62 4.29
CA PRO A 230 -27.93 1.00 5.59
C PRO A 230 -26.84 -0.07 5.54
N ASN A 231 -26.30 -0.42 6.72
CA ASN A 231 -25.32 -1.51 6.90
C ASN A 231 -24.04 -1.41 6.03
N VAL A 232 -23.70 -0.21 5.57
CA VAL A 232 -22.39 0.10 4.97
C VAL A 232 -21.56 0.92 5.95
N ALA A 233 -20.24 0.77 5.88
CA ALA A 233 -19.34 1.57 6.71
C ALA A 233 -19.47 3.07 6.39
N THR A 234 -19.24 3.89 7.40
CA THR A 234 -19.28 5.35 7.30
C THR A 234 -17.91 5.87 6.89
N LEU A 235 -17.85 6.57 5.78
CA LEU A 235 -16.69 7.32 5.33
C LEU A 235 -16.43 8.49 6.28
N LEU A 236 -15.20 8.60 6.75
CA LEU A 236 -14.73 9.76 7.50
C LEU A 236 -13.82 10.60 6.63
N TYR A 237 -12.80 9.97 6.03
CA TYR A 237 -11.81 10.65 5.20
C TYR A 237 -11.53 9.86 3.93
N GLY A 238 -11.28 10.56 2.84
CA GLY A 238 -10.94 9.94 1.57
C GLY A 238 -10.22 10.89 0.62
N GLY A 239 -9.10 10.46 0.07
CA GLY A 239 -8.40 11.24 -0.93
C GLY A 239 -7.04 10.70 -1.34
N TYR A 240 -6.42 11.39 -2.29
CA TYR A 240 -5.09 11.05 -2.77
C TYR A 240 -4.03 11.37 -1.73
N ALA A 241 -3.00 10.54 -1.65
CA ALA A 241 -1.88 10.73 -0.71
C ALA A 241 -0.89 11.78 -1.25
N GLY A 242 -1.35 12.99 -1.59
CA GLY A 242 -0.58 13.94 -2.42
C GLY A 242 -0.48 13.48 -3.87
N ASP A 243 0.53 13.95 -4.62
CA ASP A 243 0.66 13.73 -6.07
C ASP A 243 1.32 12.39 -6.46
N GLN A 244 1.17 11.36 -5.63
CA GLN A 244 1.95 10.13 -5.80
C GLN A 244 1.43 9.29 -6.96
N ARG A 245 2.33 9.03 -7.90
CA ARG A 245 2.04 8.30 -9.14
C ARG A 245 3.18 7.38 -9.52
N THR A 246 2.85 6.20 -10.03
CA THR A 246 3.84 5.28 -10.60
C THR A 246 4.50 5.90 -11.84
N LEU A 247 5.74 5.51 -12.12
CA LEU A 247 6.53 6.08 -13.23
C LEU A 247 7.06 5.02 -14.20
N SER A 248 7.00 3.72 -13.87
CA SER A 248 7.57 2.66 -14.70
C SER A 248 7.03 2.65 -16.13
N GLN A 249 5.75 2.98 -16.32
CA GLN A 249 5.11 3.04 -17.64
C GLN A 249 5.69 4.11 -18.59
N LYS A 250 6.39 5.13 -18.06
CA LYS A 250 7.05 6.17 -18.87
C LYS A 250 8.28 5.67 -19.63
N PHE A 251 8.79 4.50 -19.27
CA PHE A 251 9.96 3.87 -19.90
C PHE A 251 9.59 2.84 -20.97
N LEU A 252 8.30 2.75 -21.32
CA LEU A 252 7.79 1.90 -22.39
C LEU A 252 7.25 2.75 -23.55
N PRO A 253 7.25 2.23 -24.79
CA PRO A 253 6.53 2.84 -25.90
C PRO A 253 5.04 2.92 -25.58
N GLU A 254 4.37 4.02 -25.98
CA GLU A 254 2.97 4.31 -25.63
C GLU A 254 2.01 3.14 -25.91
N ALA A 255 2.17 2.46 -27.04
CA ALA A 255 1.34 1.31 -27.42
C ALA A 255 1.42 0.10 -26.46
N LEU A 256 2.49 0.02 -25.65
CA LEU A 256 2.72 -1.03 -24.67
C LEU A 256 2.68 -0.52 -23.22
N SER A 257 2.53 0.80 -23.03
CA SER A 257 2.60 1.43 -21.71
C SER A 257 1.34 1.10 -20.89
N PRO A 258 1.48 0.42 -19.75
CA PRO A 258 0.34 0.20 -18.87
C PRO A 258 -0.14 1.52 -18.26
N CYS A 259 -1.41 1.58 -17.87
CA CYS A 259 -1.96 2.74 -17.17
C CYS A 259 -1.19 2.99 -15.86
N ALA A 260 -0.79 4.23 -15.63
CA ALA A 260 -0.20 4.65 -14.37
C ALA A 260 -1.16 4.39 -13.20
N ARG A 261 -0.64 4.38 -11.97
CA ARG A 261 -1.48 4.28 -10.77
C ARG A 261 -1.31 5.48 -9.85
N LEU A 262 -2.39 5.85 -9.18
CA LEU A 262 -2.46 6.94 -8.20
C LEU A 262 -2.66 6.35 -6.80
N HIS A 263 -1.88 6.84 -5.84
CA HIS A 263 -1.96 6.43 -4.44
C HIS A 263 -3.06 7.19 -3.71
N TYR A 264 -3.85 6.47 -2.93
CA TYR A 264 -4.89 7.07 -2.11
C TYR A 264 -5.07 6.36 -0.78
N ARG A 265 -5.79 7.04 0.11
CA ARG A 265 -6.24 6.48 1.37
C ARG A 265 -7.71 6.76 1.63
N ILE A 266 -8.31 5.89 2.42
CA ILE A 266 -9.67 5.99 2.91
C ILE A 266 -9.68 5.62 4.40
N VAL A 267 -10.44 6.36 5.19
CA VAL A 267 -10.74 6.06 6.59
C VAL A 267 -12.23 5.83 6.74
N LEU A 268 -12.58 4.67 7.29
CA LEU A 268 -13.93 4.27 7.62
C LEU A 268 -14.08 4.20 9.14
N LYS A 269 -15.18 4.71 9.65
CA LYS A 269 -15.46 4.79 11.09
C LYS A 269 -15.45 3.41 11.77
N GLN A 270 -15.94 2.38 11.09
CA GLN A 270 -16.08 1.04 11.66
C GLN A 270 -14.86 0.17 11.34
N LEU A 271 -14.12 -0.22 12.39
CA LEU A 271 -13.23 -1.38 12.37
C LEU A 271 -13.99 -2.60 12.91
N GLY A 272 -14.64 -3.33 12.01
CA GLY A 272 -15.48 -4.48 12.38
C GLY A 272 -14.71 -5.79 12.51
N ARG A 273 -15.35 -6.77 13.16
CA ARG A 273 -14.83 -8.14 13.26
C ARG A 273 -15.10 -8.92 11.97
N PRO A 274 -14.26 -9.91 11.63
CA PRO A 274 -14.56 -10.83 10.52
C PRO A 274 -15.94 -11.49 10.66
N LEU A 275 -16.62 -11.72 9.53
CA LEU A 275 -17.95 -12.33 9.52
C LEU A 275 -17.97 -13.70 10.22
N ASP A 276 -16.91 -14.50 10.11
CA ASP A 276 -16.79 -15.84 10.68
C ASP A 276 -16.71 -15.88 12.22
N GLU A 277 -16.59 -14.72 12.89
CA GLU A 277 -16.72 -14.59 14.35
C GLU A 277 -18.20 -14.50 14.84
N TYR A 278 -19.17 -14.84 13.99
CA TYR A 278 -20.58 -14.96 14.41
C TYR A 278 -20.75 -16.07 15.46
N ARG A 279 -21.68 -15.88 16.40
CA ARG A 279 -21.85 -16.77 17.57
C ARG A 279 -22.75 -17.97 17.28
N HIS A 280 -23.78 -17.79 16.47
CA HIS A 280 -24.78 -18.82 16.15
C HIS A 280 -25.49 -18.51 14.83
N SER A 281 -26.09 -19.52 14.22
CA SER A 281 -26.69 -19.44 12.87
C SER A 281 -27.75 -18.33 12.73
N ALA A 282 -28.54 -18.06 13.78
CA ALA A 282 -29.51 -16.97 13.75
C ALA A 282 -28.84 -15.58 13.54
N GLN A 283 -27.63 -15.39 14.07
CA GLN A 283 -26.88 -14.16 13.87
C GLN A 283 -26.37 -14.05 12.43
N LEU A 284 -25.90 -15.16 11.85
CA LEU A 284 -25.47 -15.20 10.46
C LEU A 284 -26.63 -14.89 9.51
N ILE A 285 -27.83 -15.44 9.76
CA ILE A 285 -29.05 -15.14 8.98
C ILE A 285 -29.38 -13.65 9.05
N PHE A 286 -29.27 -13.03 10.23
CA PHE A 286 -29.46 -11.59 10.40
C PHE A 286 -28.44 -10.77 9.60
N PHE A 287 -27.15 -11.14 9.63
CA PHE A 287 -26.12 -10.45 8.85
C PHE A 287 -26.32 -10.59 7.34
N LEU A 288 -26.77 -11.76 6.86
CA LEU A 288 -27.14 -11.94 5.46
C LEU A 288 -28.30 -11.02 5.07
N TRP A 289 -29.30 -10.87 5.93
CA TRP A 289 -30.38 -9.90 5.70
C TRP A 289 -29.86 -8.45 5.63
N CYS A 290 -28.93 -8.07 6.52
CA CYS A 290 -28.28 -6.76 6.47
C CYS A 290 -27.51 -6.53 5.16
N VAL A 291 -26.74 -7.52 4.70
CA VAL A 291 -25.96 -7.46 3.45
C VAL A 291 -26.88 -7.35 2.23
N LEU A 292 -27.95 -8.15 2.17
CA LEU A 292 -28.92 -8.09 1.07
C LEU A 292 -29.64 -6.73 1.02
N THR A 293 -29.98 -6.17 2.19
CA THR A 293 -30.58 -4.84 2.29
C THR A 293 -29.60 -3.76 1.80
N ALA A 294 -28.36 -3.78 2.29
CA ALA A 294 -27.31 -2.86 1.84
C ALA A 294 -27.06 -2.96 0.34
N HIS A 295 -27.03 -4.16 -0.22
CA HIS A 295 -26.79 -4.38 -1.64
C HIS A 295 -27.95 -3.88 -2.50
N ARG A 296 -29.21 -4.10 -2.09
CA ARG A 296 -30.39 -3.56 -2.78
C ARG A 296 -30.34 -2.04 -2.81
N ASP A 297 -30.15 -1.41 -1.66
CA ASP A 297 -30.19 0.05 -1.54
C ASP A 297 -28.97 0.70 -2.22
N ALA A 298 -27.80 0.04 -2.19
CA ALA A 298 -26.63 0.44 -2.96
C ALA A 298 -26.91 0.39 -4.48
N TRP A 299 -27.59 -0.65 -4.96
CA TRP A 299 -27.98 -0.79 -6.36
C TRP A 299 -28.94 0.33 -6.78
N GLU A 300 -29.92 0.66 -5.94
CA GLU A 300 -30.82 1.80 -6.15
C GLU A 300 -30.07 3.15 -6.19
N ALA A 301 -28.97 3.27 -5.44
CA ALA A 301 -28.04 4.40 -5.50
C ALA A 301 -27.05 4.35 -6.69
N GLY A 302 -27.19 3.39 -7.60
CA GLY A 302 -26.35 3.25 -8.80
C GLY A 302 -25.00 2.57 -8.57
N VAL A 303 -24.82 1.90 -7.42
CA VAL A 303 -23.57 1.22 -7.05
C VAL A 303 -23.78 -0.29 -6.99
N LEU A 304 -23.00 -1.04 -7.77
CA LEU A 304 -22.91 -2.50 -7.68
C LEU A 304 -21.61 -2.90 -6.99
N HIS A 305 -21.68 -3.65 -5.89
CA HIS A 305 -20.49 -4.03 -5.09
C HIS A 305 -19.52 -4.92 -5.90
N ARG A 306 -20.04 -5.84 -6.73
CA ARG A 306 -19.29 -6.78 -7.60
C ARG A 306 -18.35 -7.78 -6.91
N ASP A 307 -18.25 -7.76 -5.58
CA ASP A 307 -17.39 -8.68 -4.81
C ASP A 307 -17.91 -8.91 -3.37
N PRO A 308 -19.17 -9.36 -3.18
CA PRO A 308 -19.71 -9.64 -1.85
C PRO A 308 -19.16 -10.97 -1.30
N ALA A 309 -17.85 -11.00 -1.03
CA ALA A 309 -17.17 -12.14 -0.42
C ALA A 309 -17.15 -12.01 1.12
N PRO A 310 -17.05 -13.11 1.89
CA PRO A 310 -16.99 -13.07 3.35
C PRO A 310 -15.90 -12.13 3.91
N GLY A 311 -14.76 -12.00 3.23
CA GLY A 311 -13.67 -11.10 3.63
C GLY A 311 -13.98 -9.61 3.47
N ASN A 312 -15.04 -9.25 2.73
CA ASN A 312 -15.51 -7.87 2.55
C ASN A 312 -16.72 -7.54 3.45
N ILE A 313 -17.10 -8.45 4.36
CA ILE A 313 -18.24 -8.29 5.27
C ILE A 313 -17.71 -8.36 6.71
N VAL A 314 -18.09 -7.38 7.53
CA VAL A 314 -17.66 -7.28 8.94
C VAL A 314 -18.86 -7.08 9.88
N ILE A 315 -18.67 -7.42 11.16
CA ILE A 315 -19.69 -7.43 12.23
C ILE A 315 -19.29 -6.57 13.43
#